data_AF-A0A3M2DDT7-F1
#
_entry.id   AF-A0A3M2DDT7-F1
#
_cell.length_a   1.000
_cell.length_b   1.000
_cell.length_c   1.000
_cell.angle_alpha   90.00
_cell.angle_beta   90.00
_cell.angle_gamma   90.00
#
_symmetry.space_group_name_H-M   'P 1'
#
loop_
_entity.id
_entity.type
_entity.pdbx_description
1 polymer ?
#
loop_
_entity_poly.entity_id
_entity_poly.type
_entity_poly.pdbx_seq_one_letter_code
_entity_poly.pdbx_strand_id
1 'polypeptide(L)'
;MSEELRWLMNSIAEQMGRFHELLAQRAGELDAAGADRATVAKLAQGADAMRDSGNIYISWAKHYVVLAEGSPAESSEDEEGLTDFEF
;
A
#
# COMPACT_ATOMS: atom_id res chain seq x y z
N MET A 1 6.06 14.04 -18.19
CA MET A 1 5.10 12.94 -17.94
C MET A 1 5.72 11.85 -17.08
N SER A 2 6.88 11.27 -17.44
CA SER A 2 7.59 10.29 -16.60
C SER A 2 7.99 10.83 -15.22
N GLU A 3 8.54 12.04 -15.16
CA GLU A 3 8.93 12.67 -13.89
C GLU A 3 7.73 12.96 -12.97
N GLU A 4 6.60 13.39 -13.55
CA GLU A 4 5.36 13.64 -12.81
C GLU A 4 4.74 12.35 -12.29
N LEU A 5 4.74 11.27 -13.09
CA LEU A 5 4.30 9.95 -12.66
C LEU A 5 5.15 9.41 -11.51
N ARG A 6 6.48 9.55 -11.61
CA ARG A 6 7.41 9.14 -10.55
C ARG A 6 7.21 9.96 -9.29
N TRP A 7 7.00 11.26 -9.42
CA TRP A 7 6.71 12.14 -8.29
C TRP A 7 5.38 11.74 -7.60
N LEU A 8 4.31 11.55 -8.36
CA LEU A 8 3.02 11.10 -7.84
C LEU A 8 3.12 9.73 -7.15
N MET A 9 3.79 8.77 -7.77
CA MET A 9 4.01 7.44 -7.18
C MET A 9 4.72 7.54 -5.81
N ASN A 10 5.80 8.31 -5.72
CA ASN A 10 6.52 8.51 -4.46
C ASN A 10 5.67 9.25 -3.42
N SER A 11 4.91 10.27 -3.84
CA SER A 11 4.02 11.01 -2.96
C SER A 11 2.88 10.14 -2.41
N ILE A 12 2.31 9.26 -3.24
CA ILE A 12 1.29 8.30 -2.81
C ILE A 12 1.90 7.30 -1.81
N ALA A 13 3.10 6.78 -2.08
CA ALA A 13 3.79 5.87 -1.17
C ALA A 13 4.00 6.50 0.21
N GLU A 14 4.47 7.74 0.27
CA GLU A 14 4.67 8.49 1.52
C GLU A 14 3.36 8.72 2.26
N GLN A 15 2.32 9.16 1.55
CA GLN A 15 1.01 9.43 2.14
C GLN A 15 0.34 8.16 2.68
N MET A 16 0.39 7.06 1.93
CA MET A 16 -0.12 5.75 2.38
C MET A 16 0.64 5.28 3.62
N GLY A 17 1.98 5.38 3.58
CA GLY A 17 2.88 5.09 4.70
C GLY A 17 2.45 5.80 5.99
N ARG A 18 2.38 7.12 5.90
CA ARG A 18 1.98 7.98 7.01
C ARG A 18 0.55 7.72 7.49
N PHE A 19 -0.37 7.40 6.58
CA PHE A 19 -1.78 7.21 6.93
C PHE A 19 -1.97 5.97 7.82
N HIS A 20 -1.43 4.82 7.43
CA HIS A 20 -1.61 3.60 8.24
C HIS A 20 -0.86 3.68 9.57
N GLU A 21 0.30 4.35 9.62
CA GLU A 21 1.02 4.62 10.87
C GLU A 21 0.19 5.45 11.84
N LEU A 22 -0.41 6.55 11.37
CA LEU A 22 -1.27 7.39 12.20
C LEU A 22 -2.53 6.65 12.66
N LEU A 23 -3.07 5.76 11.82
CA LEU A 23 -4.22 4.94 12.18
C LEU A 23 -3.87 3.92 13.29
N ALA A 24 -2.71 3.26 13.18
CA ALA A 24 -2.21 2.35 14.21
C ALA A 24 -1.90 3.09 15.52
N GLN A 25 -1.26 4.26 15.44
CA GLN A 25 -1.04 5.13 16.61
C GLN A 25 -2.37 5.48 17.27
N ARG A 26 -3.38 5.86 16.48
CA ARG A 26 -4.71 6.20 17.01
C ARG A 26 -5.38 5.02 17.71
N ALA A 27 -5.20 3.80 17.21
CA ALA A 27 -5.68 2.60 17.88
C ALA A 27 -5.02 2.43 19.27
N GLY A 28 -3.70 2.65 19.38
CA GLY A 28 -2.98 2.61 20.66
C GLY A 28 -3.41 3.70 21.64
N GLU A 29 -3.66 4.91 21.16
CA GLU A 29 -4.21 6.01 22.00
C GLU A 29 -5.59 5.66 22.55
N LEU A 30 -6.45 5.03 21.75
CA LEU A 30 -7.77 4.59 22.17
C LEU A 30 -7.70 3.46 23.21
N ASP A 31 -6.78 2.51 23.04
CA ASP A 31 -6.54 1.45 24.01
C ASP A 31 -6.10 2.03 25.37
N ALA A 32 -5.14 2.96 25.35
CA ALA A 32 -4.68 3.65 26.55
C ALA A 32 -5.79 4.48 27.24
N ALA A 33 -6.76 4.97 26.48
CA ALA A 33 -7.93 5.68 26.98
C ALA A 33 -9.06 4.76 27.49
N GLY A 34 -8.89 3.44 27.43
CA GLY A 34 -9.88 2.46 27.88
C GLY A 34 -11.06 2.28 26.92
N ALA A 35 -10.85 2.52 25.61
CA ALA A 35 -11.86 2.28 24.60
C ALA A 35 -12.22 0.78 24.49
N ASP A 36 -13.32 0.50 23.79
CA ASP A 36 -13.75 -0.86 23.53
C ASP A 36 -12.68 -1.68 22.77
N ARG A 37 -12.33 -2.85 23.32
CA ARG A 37 -11.28 -3.73 22.78
C ARG A 37 -11.57 -4.20 21.35
N ALA A 38 -12.84 -4.44 21.00
CA ALA A 38 -13.18 -4.85 19.64
C ALA A 38 -12.94 -3.72 18.63
N THR A 39 -13.20 -2.48 19.03
CA THR A 39 -12.93 -1.28 18.23
C THR A 39 -11.43 -1.05 18.04
N VAL A 40 -10.64 -1.16 19.12
CA VAL A 40 -9.17 -1.07 19.06
C VAL A 40 -8.60 -2.12 18.14
N ALA A 41 -9.01 -3.38 18.30
CA ALA A 41 -8.53 -4.49 17.47
C ALA A 41 -8.86 -4.29 15.98
N LYS A 42 -10.07 -3.83 15.66
CA LYS A 42 -10.47 -3.54 14.27
C LYS A 42 -9.63 -2.43 13.64
N LEU A 43 -9.30 -1.37 14.39
CA LEU A 43 -8.48 -0.28 13.88
C LEU A 43 -7.04 -0.74 13.63
N ALA A 44 -6.44 -1.49 14.56
CA ALA A 44 -5.11 -2.05 14.38
C ALA A 44 -5.03 -3.00 13.18
N GLN A 45 -5.96 -3.96 13.08
CA GLN A 45 -6.03 -4.88 11.95
C GLN A 45 -6.29 -4.17 10.62
N GLY A 46 -7.14 -3.14 10.62
CA GLY A 46 -7.38 -2.31 9.45
C GLY A 46 -6.13 -1.56 8.99
N ALA A 47 -5.35 -1.00 9.92
CA ALA A 47 -4.09 -0.34 9.61
C ALA A 47 -3.07 -1.31 8.98
N ASP A 48 -2.95 -2.52 9.53
CA ASP A 48 -2.07 -3.56 8.96
C ASP A 48 -2.53 -3.98 7.55
N ALA A 49 -3.82 -4.22 7.37
CA ALA A 49 -4.38 -4.56 6.06
C ALA A 49 -4.18 -3.44 5.02
N MET A 50 -4.30 -2.18 5.44
CA MET A 50 -4.02 -1.02 4.57
C MET A 50 -2.54 -0.91 4.21
N ARG A 51 -1.62 -1.18 5.15
CA ARG A 51 -0.18 -1.22 4.87
C ARG A 51 0.13 -2.29 3.83
N ASP A 52 -0.38 -3.49 4.03
CA ASP A 52 -0.09 -4.62 3.14
C ASP A 52 -0.68 -4.38 1.74
N SER A 53 -1.92 -3.87 1.66
CA SER A 53 -2.55 -3.48 0.40
C SER A 53 -1.81 -2.33 -0.31
N GLY A 54 -1.34 -1.34 0.46
CA GLY A 54 -0.54 -0.23 -0.05
C GLY A 54 0.79 -0.69 -0.64
N ASN A 55 1.48 -1.64 0.01
CA ASN A 55 2.72 -2.23 -0.49
C ASN A 55 2.51 -2.95 -1.83
N ILE A 56 1.39 -3.66 -2.00
CA ILE A 56 1.01 -4.29 -3.27
C ILE A 56 0.80 -3.22 -4.35
N TYR A 57 -0.02 -2.20 -4.06
CA TYR A 57 -0.27 -1.10 -4.99
C TYR A 57 1.03 -0.41 -5.44
N ILE A 58 1.92 -0.08 -4.51
CA ILE A 58 3.18 0.60 -4.81
C ILE A 58 4.14 -0.28 -5.63
N SER A 59 4.13 -1.60 -5.42
CA SER A 59 4.91 -2.53 -6.24
C SER A 59 4.47 -2.49 -7.71
N TRP A 60 3.17 -2.53 -7.96
CA TRP A 60 2.60 -2.38 -9.30
C TRP A 60 2.84 -0.99 -9.89
N ALA A 61 2.66 0.07 -9.10
CA ALA A 61 2.91 1.43 -9.55
C ALA A 61 4.36 1.62 -10.03
N LYS A 62 5.34 1.08 -9.28
CA LYS A 62 6.75 1.08 -9.69
C LYS A 62 6.95 0.34 -11.02
N HIS A 63 6.39 -0.85 -11.17
CA HIS A 63 6.48 -1.63 -12.39
C HIS A 63 5.97 -0.84 -13.61
N TYR A 64 4.79 -0.24 -13.52
CA TYR A 64 4.21 0.50 -14.64
C TYR A 64 4.89 1.86 -14.90
N VAL A 65 5.42 2.53 -13.88
CA VAL A 65 6.23 3.75 -14.09
C VAL A 65 7.50 3.43 -14.87
N VAL A 66 8.21 2.35 -14.53
CA VAL A 66 9.40 1.89 -15.27
C VAL A 66 9.04 1.52 -16.71
N LEU A 67 7.93 0.79 -16.90
CA LEU A 67 7.45 0.43 -18.25
C LEU A 67 7.11 1.67 -19.09
N ALA A 68 6.47 2.69 -18.49
CA ALA A 68 6.08 3.93 -19.17
C ALA A 68 7.29 4.80 -19.56
N GLU A 69 8.46 4.61 -18.94
CA GLU A 69 9.69 5.32 -19.27
C GLU A 69 10.40 4.76 -20.53
N GLY A 70 9.83 3.71 -21.15
CA GLY A 70 10.39 3.12 -22.37
C GLY A 70 11.62 2.25 -22.12
N SER A 71 11.93 1.96 -20.85
CA SER A 71 12.79 0.83 -20.54
C SER A 71 11.98 -0.42 -20.88
N PRO A 72 12.47 -1.32 -21.76
CA PRO A 72 11.94 -2.67 -21.75
C PRO A 72 12.22 -3.15 -20.32
N ALA A 73 11.17 -3.28 -19.52
CA ALA A 73 11.25 -4.08 -18.32
C ALA A 73 11.86 -5.39 -18.81
N GLU A 74 13.03 -5.77 -18.29
CA GLU A 74 13.60 -7.06 -18.60
C GLU A 74 12.48 -8.09 -18.40
N SER A 75 12.09 -8.69 -19.51
CA SER A 75 11.10 -9.76 -19.54
C SER A 75 11.70 -10.96 -18.81
N SER A 76 10.83 -11.73 -18.12
CA SER A 76 11.08 -12.93 -17.31
C SER A 76 11.59 -12.62 -15.89
N GLU A 77 10.96 -13.04 -14.80
CA GLU A 77 10.17 -14.24 -14.45
C GLU A 77 9.11 -13.75 -13.42
N ASP A 78 7.79 -13.83 -13.58
CA ASP A 78 6.91 -15.00 -13.54
C ASP A 78 5.50 -14.52 -13.95
N GLU A 79 5.17 -14.61 -15.23
CA GLU A 79 3.81 -14.36 -15.75
C GLU A 79 3.00 -15.66 -15.81
N GLU A 80 3.18 -16.55 -14.82
CA GLU A 80 2.35 -17.73 -14.61
C GLU A 80 1.82 -17.75 -13.18
N GLY A 81 0.67 -17.12 -12.94
CA GLY A 81 -0.10 -17.44 -11.74
C GLY A 81 -0.93 -16.34 -11.09
N LEU A 82 -1.55 -15.39 -11.81
CA LEU A 82 -2.61 -14.56 -11.21
C LEU A 82 -3.74 -14.25 -12.22
N THR A 83 -4.23 -15.27 -12.91
CA THR A 83 -5.55 -15.22 -13.57
C THR A 83 -6.47 -16.27 -12.95
N ASP A 84 -6.81 -16.08 -11.67
CA ASP A 84 -8.11 -16.52 -11.17
C ASP A 84 -8.46 -15.79 -9.86
N PHE A 85 -9.10 -14.64 -10.00
CA PHE A 85 -9.88 -14.02 -8.92
C PHE A 85 -11.29 -13.80 -9.48
N GLU A 86 -12.10 -14.87 -9.45
CA GLU A 86 -13.55 -14.74 -9.56
C GLU A 86 -14.11 -14.13 -8.26
N PHE A 87 -15.03 -13.17 -8.44
CA PHE A 87 -15.79 -12.49 -7.38
C PHE A 87 -16.94 -13.35 -6.84
#